data_AF-A0A2N3CQW8-F1
#
_entry.id   AF-A0A2N3CQW8-F1
#
_cell.length_a   1.000
_cell.length_b   1.000
_cell.length_c   1.000
_cell.angle_alpha   90.00
_cell.angle_beta   90.00
_cell.angle_gamma   90.00
#
_symmetry.space_group_name_H-M   'P 1'
#
loop_
_entity.id
_entity.type
_entity.pdbx_description
1 polymer ?
#
loop_
_entity_poly.entity_id
_entity_poly.type
_entity_poly.pdbx_seq_one_letter_code
_entity_poly.pdbx_strand_id
1 'polypeptide(L)' 'MSGGCQGCRSETGKIEIAMAFQPIVDVQTGLPFAYEALVRGINGEPAGSVLAGV' A
#
# COMPACT_ATOMS: atom_id res chain seq x y z
N MET A 1 12.92 20.18 23.93
CA MET A 1 13.64 19.11 23.21
C MET A 1 12.62 18.23 22.52
N SER A 2 12.39 18.46 21.22
CA SER A 2 11.50 17.59 20.43
C SER A 2 12.21 16.28 20.15
N GLY A 3 12.05 15.31 21.05
CA GLY A 3 12.44 13.94 20.78
C GLY A 3 11.56 13.40 19.65
N GLY A 4 12.13 13.21 18.46
CA GLY A 4 11.43 12.63 17.32
C GLY A 4 10.86 11.23 17.63
N CYS A 5 9.85 10.84 16.85
CA CYS A 5 9.15 9.56 16.99
C CYS A 5 10.12 8.39 16.98
N GLN A 6 10.01 7.51 17.98
CA GLN A 6 10.81 6.28 18.10
C GLN A 6 10.72 5.42 16.83
N GLY A 7 9.53 5.32 16.23
CA GLY A 7 9.29 4.54 15.00
C GLY A 7 10.01 5.11 13.78
N CYS A 8 10.05 6.43 13.61
CA CYS A 8 10.75 7.07 12.49
C CYS A 8 12.28 6.94 12.57
N ARG A 9 12.81 6.55 13.73
CA ARG A 9 14.24 6.33 13.96
C ARG A 9 14.64 4.86 13.91
N SER A 10 13.66 3.97 13.75
CA SER A 10 13.88 2.53 13.70
C SER A 10 14.18 2.11 12.26
N GLU A 11 15.25 1.33 12.09
CA GLU A 11 15.59 0.70 10.81
C GLU A 11 14.89 -0.66 10.62
N THR A 12 14.15 -1.13 11.64
CA THR A 12 13.36 -2.37 11.57
C THR A 12 11.99 -2.11 10.94
N GLY A 13 11.47 -3.08 10.17
CA GLY A 13 10.15 -2.97 9.53
C GLY A 13 10.17 -2.32 8.14
N LYS A 14 11.32 -2.18 7.50
CA LYS A 14 11.40 -1.82 6.06
C LYS A 14 10.97 -3.02 5.22
N ILE A 15 9.70 -3.03 4.82
CA ILE A 15 9.16 -3.99 3.86
C ILE A 15 9.05 -3.28 2.52
N GLU A 16 9.64 -3.87 1.49
CA GLU A 16 9.49 -3.37 0.14
C GLU A 16 8.11 -3.76 -0.40
N ILE A 17 7.29 -2.75 -0.69
CA ILE A 17 5.93 -2.93 -1.23
C ILE A 17 5.81 -2.23 -2.57
N ALA A 18 4.97 -2.81 -3.42
CA ALA A 18 4.43 -2.18 -4.61
C ALA A 18 2.92 -1.92 -4.43
N MET A 19 2.31 -1.24 -5.39
CA MET A 19 0.87 -0.98 -5.41
C MET A 19 0.26 -1.45 -6.73
N ALA A 20 -0.91 -2.06 -6.63
CA ALA A 20 -1.83 -2.24 -7.75
C ALA A 20 -3.03 -1.30 -7.57
N PHE A 21 -3.67 -0.92 -8.68
CA PHE A 21 -4.76 0.05 -8.67
C PHE A 21 -6.00 -0.54 -9.33
N GLN A 22 -7.07 -0.74 -8.54
CA GLN A 22 -8.35 -1.23 -9.04
C GLN A 22 -9.27 -0.04 -9.33
N PRO A 23 -9.74 0.15 -10.58
CA PRO A 23 -10.61 1.27 -10.90
C PRO A 23 -11.98 1.11 -10.21
N ILE A 24 -12.47 2.21 -9.65
CA ILE A 24 -13.85 2.36 -9.22
C ILE A 24 -14.55 3.20 -10.29
N VAL A 25 -15.57 2.63 -10.92
CA VAL A 25 -16.24 3.21 -12.09
C VAL A 25 -17.53 3.91 -11.70
N ASP A 26 -17.80 5.05 -12.35
CA ASP A 26 -19.11 5.67 -12.34
C ASP A 26 -20.00 4.89 -13.33
N VAL A 27 -21.10 4.34 -12.84
CA VAL A 27 -22.00 3.49 -13.63
C VAL A 27 -22.81 4.27 -14.67
N GLN A 28 -22.95 5.60 -14.54
CA GLN A 28 -23.65 6.43 -15.51
C GLN A 28 -22.77 6.74 -16.72
N THR A 29 -21.49 7.07 -16.48
CA THR A 29 -20.55 7.49 -17.52
C THR A 29 -19.66 6.34 -18.02
N GLY A 30 -19.54 5.26 -17.25
CA GLY A 30 -18.63 4.14 -17.53
C GLY A 30 -17.16 4.48 -17.32
N LEU A 31 -16.84 5.65 -16.77
CA LEU A 31 -15.47 6.13 -16.61
C LEU A 31 -14.94 5.88 -15.18
N PRO A 32 -13.62 5.65 -15.01
CA PRO A 32 -13.02 5.60 -13.69
C PRO A 32 -13.13 6.97 -12.99
N PHE A 33 -13.67 7.00 -11.77
CA PHE A 33 -13.67 8.21 -10.93
C PHE A 33 -12.65 8.15 -9.80
N ALA A 34 -12.22 6.94 -9.43
CA ALA A 34 -11.22 6.70 -8.40
C ALA A 34 -10.48 5.38 -8.66
N TYR A 35 -9.39 5.17 -7.93
CA TYR A 35 -8.64 3.92 -7.93
C TYR A 35 -8.38 3.51 -6.48
N GLU A 36 -8.74 2.27 -6.15
CA GLU A 36 -8.36 1.66 -4.89
C GLU A 36 -6.90 1.21 -4.95
N ALA A 37 -6.07 1.72 -4.03
CA ALA A 37 -4.67 1.33 -3.91
C ALA A 37 -4.57 0.05 -3.09
N LEU A 38 -4.07 -1.02 -3.71
CA LEU A 38 -3.95 -2.33 -3.12
C LEU A 38 -2.48 -2.70 -2.95
N VAL A 39 -2.07 -3.04 -1.73
CA VAL A 39 -0.70 -3.49 -1.43
C VAL A 39 -0.35 -4.73 -2.24
N ARG A 40 0.85 -4.74 -2.83
CA ARG A 40 1.46 -5.88 -3.51
C ARG A 40 2.92 -6.02 -3.09
N GLY A 41 3.47 -7.21 -3.25
CA GLY A 41 4.92 -7.37 -3.22
C GLY A 41 5.54 -6.88 -4.52
N ILE A 42 6.84 -6.65 -4.53
CA ILE A 42 7.56 -6.11 -5.70
C ILE A 42 7.44 -7.03 -6.92
N ASN A 43 7.22 -8.33 -6.70
CA ASN A 43 7.04 -9.33 -7.75
C ASN A 43 5.56 -9.68 -7.98
N GLY A 44 4.63 -8.89 -7.43
CA GLY A 44 3.18 -9.07 -7.59
C GLY A 44 2.52 -9.97 -6.54
N GLU A 45 3.20 -10.28 -5.44
CA GLU A 45 2.66 -11.07 -4.34
C GLU A 45 1.39 -10.42 -3.75
N PRO A 46 0.41 -11.22 -3.29
CA PRO A 46 -0.83 -10.68 -2.72
C PRO A 46 -0.57 -9.94 -1.40
N ALA A 47 -1.45 -8.99 -1.06
CA ALA A 47 -1.34 -8.21 0.18
C ALA A 47 -1.18 -9.09 1.43
N GLY A 48 -1.93 -10.20 1.51
CA GLY A 48 -1.86 -11.12 2.64
C GLY A 48 -0.48 -11.72 2.87
N SER A 49 0.28 -12.05 1.83
CA SER A 49 1.65 -12.57 1.99
C SER A 49 2.65 -11.49 2.34
N VAL A 50 2.48 -10.28 1.80
CA VAL A 50 3.32 -9.12 2.12
C VAL A 50 3.13 -8.69 3.58
N LEU A 51 1.89 -8.68 4.05
CA LEU A 51 1.51 -8.26 5.40
C LEU A 51 1.64 -9.36 6.45
N ALA A 52 1.91 -10.61 6.08
CA ALA A 52 2.17 -11.65 7.06
C ALA A 52 3.52 -11.49 7.79
N GLY A 53 4.41 -10.63 7.26
CA GLY A 53 5.73 -10.33 7.83
C GLY A 53 5.79 -9.08 8.72
N VAL A 54 4.66 -8.42 9.02
CA VAL A 54 4.57 -7.30 10.00
C VAL A 54 4.20 -7.76 11.39
#